data_AF-A0A2V9QX08-F1
#
_entry.id   AF-A0A2V9QX08-F1
#
_cell.length_a   1.000
_cell.length_b   1.000
_cell.length_c   1.000
_cell.angle_alpha   90.00
_cell.angle_beta   90.00
_cell.angle_gamma   90.00
#
_symmetry.space_group_name_H-M   'P 1'
#
loop_
_entity.id
_entity.type
_entity.pdbx_description
1 polymer ?
#
loop_
_entity_poly.entity_id
_entity_poly.type
_entity_poly.pdbx_seq_one_letter_code
_entity_poly.pdbx_strand_id
1 'polypeptide(L)'
;MQWLDPPQRDGFQLTRKVFVLPAKPTALDLATKRKVTVCNLFANYEQSIADIVRMLDESYESVIGILLAEKLVHERSKEPRESAPQSHRFKPQR
;
A
#
# COMPACT_ATOMS: atom_id res chain seq x y z
N MET A 1 19.06 -0.89 20.14
CA MET A 1 18.67 -0.91 18.71
C MET A 1 17.26 -0.34 18.64
N GLN A 2 17.09 0.88 18.13
CA GLN A 2 15.75 1.44 17.91
C GLN A 2 15.18 0.75 16.67
N TRP A 3 14.26 -0.19 16.89
CA TRP A 3 13.40 -0.68 15.83
C TRP A 3 12.48 0.49 15.47
N LEU A 4 12.86 1.26 14.46
CA LEU A 4 11.97 2.24 13.85
C LEU A 4 10.84 1.43 13.24
N ASP A 5 9.66 1.46 13.86
CA ASP A 5 8.43 0.99 13.23
C ASP A 5 8.38 1.54 11.80
N PRO A 6 8.01 0.73 10.81
CA PRO A 6 7.89 1.22 9.44
C PRO A 6 6.94 2.42 9.43
N PRO A 7 7.27 3.49 8.68
CA PRO A 7 6.47 4.70 8.67
C PRO A 7 5.05 4.36 8.23
N GLN A 8 4.06 4.87 8.98
CA GLN A 8 2.65 4.60 8.76
C GLN A 8 1.93 5.89 8.35
N ARG A 9 0.95 5.76 7.45
CA ARG A 9 0.09 6.86 7.01
C ARG A 9 -1.33 6.34 6.81
N ASP A 10 -2.31 7.06 7.37
CA ASP A 10 -3.73 6.68 7.29
C ASP A 10 -4.03 5.24 7.78
N GLY A 11 -3.20 4.70 8.69
CA GLY A 11 -3.33 3.32 9.19
C GLY A 11 -2.72 2.24 8.29
N PHE A 12 -2.10 2.62 7.17
CA PHE A 12 -1.36 1.73 6.28
C PHE A 12 0.14 1.81 6.52
N GLN A 13 0.85 0.70 6.30
CA GLN A 13 2.30 0.69 6.32
C GLN A 13 2.84 1.19 4.98
N LEU A 14 3.68 2.23 5.01
CA LEU A 14 4.35 2.75 3.83
C LEU A 14 5.45 1.79 3.41
N THR A 15 5.54 1.52 2.11
CA THR A 15 6.72 0.84 1.56
C THR A 15 7.85 1.83 1.38
N ARG A 16 9.11 1.37 1.44
CA ARG A 16 10.29 2.20 1.13
C ARG A 16 10.46 2.44 -0.39
N LYS A 17 9.40 2.23 -1.18
CA LYS A 17 9.43 2.35 -2.64
C LYS A 17 9.39 3.82 -3.01
N VAL A 18 10.36 4.25 -3.81
CA VAL A 18 10.34 5.58 -4.42
C VAL A 18 9.45 5.53 -5.66
N PHE A 19 8.44 6.42 -5.71
CA PHE A 19 7.59 6.55 -6.89
C PHE A 19 8.25 7.48 -7.92
N VAL A 20 8.66 6.91 -9.05
CA VAL A 20 9.23 7.68 -10.17
C VAL A 20 8.13 7.96 -11.19
N LEU A 21 7.96 9.24 -11.55
CA LEU A 21 7.00 9.60 -12.59
C LEU A 21 7.40 8.98 -13.94
N PRO A 22 6.45 8.44 -14.70
CA PRO A 22 6.73 7.96 -16.06
C PRO A 22 7.18 9.11 -16.96
N ALA A 23 8.20 8.86 -17.78
CA ALA A 23 8.88 9.88 -18.60
C ALA A 23 8.00 10.54 -19.69
N LYS A 24 6.82 9.97 -20.00
CA LYS A 24 5.91 10.48 -21.04
C LYS A 24 4.47 10.55 -20.53
N PRO A 25 4.14 11.49 -19.64
CA PRO A 25 2.80 11.59 -19.05
C PRO A 25 1.71 11.91 -20.07
N THR A 26 2.04 12.58 -21.18
CA THR A 26 1.08 12.97 -22.23
C THR A 26 0.52 11.80 -23.02
N ALA A 27 1.28 10.72 -23.18
CA ALA A 27 0.89 9.52 -23.95
C ALA A 27 0.05 8.50 -23.14
N LEU A 28 -0.18 8.77 -21.84
CA LEU A 28 -0.94 7.88 -20.98
C LEU A 28 -2.45 8.11 -21.16
N ASP A 29 -3.20 7.01 -21.10
CA ASP A 29 -4.65 7.05 -21.00
C ASP A 29 -5.09 7.76 -19.70
N LEU A 30 -6.34 8.21 -19.67
CA LEU A 30 -6.87 9.00 -18.56
C LEU A 30 -6.79 8.23 -17.22
N ALA A 31 -7.05 6.92 -17.24
CA ALA A 31 -7.00 6.09 -16.05
C ALA A 31 -5.56 5.95 -15.52
N THR A 32 -4.58 5.76 -16.40
CA THR A 32 -3.17 5.70 -16.00
C THR A 32 -2.66 7.06 -15.52
N LYS A 33 -3.06 8.18 -16.15
CA LYS A 33 -2.76 9.53 -15.63
C LYS A 33 -3.30 9.72 -14.22
N ARG A 34 -4.51 9.24 -13.95
CA ARG A 34 -5.13 9.30 -12.62
C ARG A 34 -4.31 8.52 -11.59
N LYS A 35 -3.95 7.27 -11.91
CA LYS A 35 -3.10 6.43 -11.06
C LYS A 35 -1.77 7.10 -10.71
N VAL A 36 -1.09 7.63 -11.73
CA VAL A 36 0.19 8.34 -11.55
C VAL A 36 0.03 9.56 -10.66
N THR A 37 -1.07 10.31 -10.81
CA THR A 37 -1.35 11.48 -9.99
C THR A 37 -1.57 11.11 -8.53
N VAL A 38 -2.38 10.08 -8.25
CA VAL A 38 -2.60 9.53 -6.91
C VAL A 38 -1.27 9.13 -6.26
N CYS A 39 -0.49 8.31 -6.96
CA CYS A 39 0.80 7.83 -6.47
C CYS A 39 1.79 8.98 -6.22
N ASN A 40 1.81 9.98 -7.09
CA ASN A 40 2.68 11.14 -6.95
C ASN A 40 2.29 11.99 -5.73
N LEU A 41 0.99 12.28 -5.55
CA LEU A 41 0.49 13.04 -4.40
C LEU A 41 0.80 12.34 -3.08
N PHE A 42 0.65 11.00 -3.06
CA PHE A 42 0.91 10.22 -1.85
C PHE A 42 2.41 10.07 -1.55
N ALA A 43 3.21 9.62 -2.53
CA ALA A 43 4.60 9.25 -2.32
C ALA A 43 5.56 10.45 -2.33
N ASN A 44 5.30 11.46 -3.16
CA ASN A 44 6.22 12.59 -3.33
C ASN A 44 5.75 13.86 -2.62
N TYR A 45 4.44 14.10 -2.54
CA TYR A 45 3.87 15.26 -1.83
C TYR A 45 3.33 14.93 -0.43
N GLU A 46 3.50 13.69 0.00
CA GLU A 46 3.17 13.21 1.35
C GLU A 46 1.71 13.45 1.79
N GLN A 47 0.79 13.56 0.83
CA GLN A 47 -0.61 13.83 1.10
C GLN A 47 -1.31 12.64 1.76
N SER A 48 -2.30 12.92 2.61
CA SER A 48 -3.17 11.91 3.20
C SER A 48 -4.13 11.31 2.17
N ILE A 49 -4.63 10.09 2.41
CA ILE A 49 -5.62 9.48 1.52
C ILE A 49 -6.89 10.34 1.47
N ALA A 50 -7.31 10.91 2.60
CA ALA A 50 -8.47 11.78 2.69
C ALA A 50 -8.33 13.05 1.84
N ASP A 51 -7.15 13.69 1.85
CA ASP A 51 -6.90 14.88 1.03
C ASP A 51 -6.87 14.52 -0.46
N ILE A 52 -6.26 13.41 -0.83
CA ILE A 52 -6.21 12.93 -2.23
C ILE A 52 -7.63 12.67 -2.76
N VAL A 53 -8.47 12.00 -1.97
CA VAL A 53 -9.89 11.77 -2.29
C VAL A 53 -10.61 13.09 -2.57
N ARG A 54 -10.43 14.08 -1.69
CA ARG A 54 -11.06 15.40 -1.84
C ARG A 54 -10.53 16.19 -3.04
N MET A 55 -9.23 16.10 -3.33
CA MET A 55 -8.61 16.82 -4.44
C MET A 55 -8.97 16.24 -5.81
N LEU A 56 -9.10 14.91 -5.90
CA LEU A 56 -9.34 14.21 -7.17
C LEU A 56 -10.80 13.87 -7.40
N ASP A 57 -11.66 14.09 -6.39
CA ASP A 57 -13.07 13.67 -6.36
C ASP A 57 -13.20 12.16 -6.65
N GLU A 58 -12.32 11.37 -6.03
CA GLU A 58 -12.23 9.91 -6.20
C GLU A 58 -12.71 9.19 -4.94
N SER A 59 -13.16 7.95 -5.08
CA SER A 59 -13.55 7.17 -3.91
C SER A 59 -12.34 6.73 -3.08
N TYR A 60 -12.52 6.64 -1.77
CA TYR A 60 -11.49 6.14 -0.84
C TYR A 60 -10.98 4.74 -1.26
N GLU A 61 -11.89 3.86 -1.68
CA GLU A 61 -11.56 2.53 -2.20
C GLU A 61 -10.72 2.58 -3.49
N SER A 62 -11.04 3.49 -4.41
CA SER A 62 -10.28 3.70 -5.65
C SER A 62 -8.84 4.11 -5.32
N VAL A 63 -8.67 5.10 -4.45
CA VAL A 63 -7.34 5.59 -4.04
C VAL A 63 -6.52 4.48 -3.37
N ILE A 64 -7.09 3.75 -2.40
CA ILE A 64 -6.41 2.63 -1.75
C ILE A 64 -6.03 1.54 -2.75
N GLY A 65 -6.96 1.15 -3.63
CA GLY A 65 -6.72 0.12 -4.64
C GLY A 65 -5.52 0.46 -5.54
N ILE A 66 -5.38 1.74 -5.90
CA ILE A 66 -4.23 2.23 -6.66
C ILE A 66 -2.93 2.13 -5.84
N LEU A 67 -2.94 2.59 -4.59
CA LEU A 67 -1.75 2.58 -3.73
C LEU A 67 -1.28 1.14 -3.41
N LEU A 68 -2.21 0.20 -3.24
CA LEU A 68 -1.92 -1.23 -3.06
C LEU A 68 -1.38 -1.86 -4.35
N ALA A 69 -2.01 -1.61 -5.49
CA ALA A 69 -1.57 -2.13 -6.79
C ALA A 69 -0.15 -1.67 -7.13
N GLU A 70 0.18 -0.41 -6.82
CA GLU A 70 1.51 0.17 -7.03
C GLU A 70 2.50 -0.14 -5.90
N LYS A 71 2.09 -0.92 -4.89
CA LYS A 71 2.90 -1.31 -3.73
C LYS A 71 3.52 -0.11 -3.01
N LEU A 72 2.79 0.99 -2.90
CA LEU A 72 3.18 2.17 -2.09
C LEU A 72 2.74 2.03 -0.64
N VAL A 73 1.66 1.29 -0.42
CA VAL A 73 1.16 0.93 0.90
C VAL A 73 0.92 -0.56 0.99
N HIS A 74 0.99 -1.11 2.20
CA HIS A 74 0.45 -2.42 2.53
C HIS A 74 -0.68 -2.26 3.54
N GLU A 75 -1.74 -3.06 3.37
CA GLU A 75 -2.70 -3.27 4.45
C GLU A 75 -1.92 -3.75 5.67
N ARG A 76 -2.20 -3.16 6.83
CA ARG A 76 -1.74 -3.72 8.10
C ARG A 76 -2.52 -5.00 8.30
N SER A 77 -2.12 -6.08 7.62
CA SER A 77 -2.47 -7.41 8.07
C SER A 77 -2.01 -7.45 9.52
N LYS A 78 -2.96 -7.51 10.44
CA LYS A 78 -2.66 -8.11 11.74
C LYS A 78 -1.99 -9.41 11.36
N GLU A 79 -0.71 -9.56 11.67
CA GLU A 79 -0.06 -10.85 11.53
C GLU A 79 -1.06 -11.89 12.05
N PRO A 80 -1.36 -12.95 11.29
CA PRO A 80 -1.86 -14.15 11.94
C PRO A 80 -0.81 -14.42 13.01
N ARG A 81 -1.16 -14.17 14.29
CA ARG A 81 -0.36 -14.67 15.42
C ARG A 81 0.11 -16.04 15.00
N GLU A 82 1.43 -16.21 14.91
CA GLU A 82 2.08 -17.43 14.50
C GLU A 82 1.22 -18.62 14.90
N SER A 83 0.59 -19.25 13.91
CA SER A 83 0.14 -20.60 14.06
C SER A 83 1.39 -21.36 14.47
N ALA A 84 1.52 -21.62 15.76
CA ALA A 84 2.57 -22.46 16.31
C ALA A 84 2.68 -23.69 15.40
N PRO A 85 3.90 -24.09 15.01
CA PRO A 85 4.09 -25.11 14.00
C PRO A 85 3.27 -26.34 14.38
N GLN A 86 2.49 -26.82 13.43
CA GLN A 86 1.84 -28.12 13.48
C GLN A 86 2.87 -29.14 13.98
N SER A 87 2.77 -29.51 15.25
CA SER A 87 3.41 -30.73 15.71
C SER A 87 2.56 -31.86 15.16
N HIS A 88 2.86 -32.24 13.91
CA HIS A 88 2.52 -33.53 13.35
C HIS A 88 3.04 -34.61 14.30
N ARG A 89 2.21 -35.02 15.25
CA ARG A 89 2.42 -36.28 15.97
C ARG A 89 1.40 -37.28 15.45
N PHE A 90 1.65 -37.72 14.22
CA PHE A 90 1.31 -39.08 13.85
C PHE A 90 2.03 -40.00 14.84
N LYS A 91 1.25 -40.72 15.65
CA LYS A 91 1.69 -41.95 16.29
C LYS A 91 0.68 -43.03 15.86
N PRO A 92 1.10 -44.00 15.03
CA PRO A 92 0.27 -45.11 14.64
C PRO A 92 0.16 -46.14 15.78
N GLN A 93 -0.96 -46.88 15.77
CA GLN A 93 -1.20 -48.21 16.34
C GLN A 93 -0.98 -48.48 17.84
N ARG A 94 -2.03 -48.96 18.51
CA ARG A 94 -2.23 -50.41 18.68
C ARG A 94 -3.71 -50.76 18.86
#